data_AF-A0A4Q4CWP3-F1
#
_entry.id   AF-A0A4Q4CWP3-F1
#
_cell.length_a   1.000
_cell.length_b   1.000
_cell.length_c   1.000
_cell.angle_alpha   90.00
_cell.angle_beta   90.00
_cell.angle_gamma   90.00
#
_symmetry.space_group_name_H-M   'P 1'
#
loop_
_entity.id
_entity.type
_entity.pdbx_description
1 polymer ?
#
loop_
_entity_poly.entity_id
_entity_poly.type
_entity_poly.pdbx_seq_one_letter_code
_entity_poly.pdbx_strand_id
1 'polypeptide(L)'
;DKIGGELTLEMPRLYVGDAEEHGVAMNENVDAAADGSLPFLLPWAVYGDEVLLEWDYAHEYPNPVTPSGWPRSSTGDTINPSEHFVIYTSKRELEDRDLASAHFRAGFSRVSPFWPWMRMGGSGLEGGVMTGRLHSRKTIRGLDDVPPAIRAHTEQHHPSYFEAPTDWDVSGPILSSWEAYARATPHEAGRVTRAP
;
A
#
# COMPACT_ATOMS: atom_id res chain seq x y z
N ASP A 1 10.13 11.80 -10.51
CA ASP A 1 8.87 11.03 -10.47
C ASP A 1 7.77 11.89 -9.87
N LYS A 2 6.53 11.75 -10.36
CA LYS A 2 5.36 12.45 -9.83
C LYS A 2 4.50 11.42 -9.12
N ILE A 3 4.00 11.72 -7.91
CA ILE A 3 2.88 10.96 -7.35
C ILE A 3 1.64 11.34 -8.16
N GLY A 4 1.38 10.56 -9.21
CA GLY A 4 0.26 10.75 -10.11
C GLY A 4 0.33 9.71 -11.22
N GLY A 5 -0.73 8.91 -11.34
CA GLY A 5 -0.95 8.02 -12.47
C GLY A 5 -2.04 8.59 -13.37
N GLU A 6 -1.95 8.32 -14.67
CA GLU A 6 -3.08 8.48 -15.56
C GLU A 6 -3.85 7.14 -15.57
N LEU A 7 -5.17 7.20 -15.43
CA LEU A 7 -5.98 6.01 -15.63
C LEU A 7 -6.07 5.77 -17.14
N THR A 8 -5.39 4.74 -17.62
CA THR A 8 -5.42 4.35 -19.03
C THR A 8 -6.23 3.06 -19.21
N LEU A 9 -6.35 2.62 -20.46
CA LEU A 9 -6.93 1.31 -20.79
C LEU A 9 -5.93 0.16 -20.61
N GLU A 10 -4.68 0.46 -20.26
CA GLU A 10 -3.59 -0.51 -20.09
C GLU A 10 -3.24 -0.63 -18.60
N MET A 11 -3.05 -1.86 -18.14
CA MET A 11 -2.68 -2.16 -16.77
C MET A 11 -1.28 -1.61 -16.49
N PRO A 12 -1.14 -0.72 -15.49
CA PRO A 12 0.17 -0.19 -15.16
C PRO A 12 1.04 -1.29 -14.57
N ARG A 13 2.32 -1.27 -14.95
CA ARG A 13 3.36 -1.99 -14.20
C ARG A 13 3.78 -1.13 -13.02
N LEU A 14 3.67 -1.68 -11.83
CA LEU A 14 4.05 -1.01 -10.59
C LEU A 14 5.48 -1.39 -10.25
N TYR A 15 6.34 -0.38 -10.08
CA TYR A 15 7.73 -0.54 -9.68
C TYR A 15 7.90 -0.05 -8.25
N VAL A 16 8.75 -0.74 -7.48
CA VAL A 16 9.17 -0.26 -6.17
C VAL A 16 10.63 0.17 -6.24
N GLY A 17 10.86 1.46 -6.00
CA GLY A 17 12.16 2.10 -6.22
C GLY A 17 12.54 2.13 -7.69
N ASP A 18 13.85 2.17 -7.97
CA ASP A 18 14.41 2.28 -9.33
C ASP A 18 14.58 0.92 -10.04
N ALA A 19 14.10 -0.18 -9.44
CA ALA A 19 14.34 -1.52 -9.92
C ALA A 19 13.27 -1.99 -10.93
N GLU A 20 13.41 -1.56 -12.20
CA GLU A 20 12.46 -1.88 -13.28
C GLU A 20 12.26 -3.39 -13.51
N GLU A 21 13.26 -4.21 -13.22
CA GLU A 21 13.20 -5.68 -13.38
C GLU A 21 12.22 -6.38 -12.43
N HIS A 22 11.75 -5.67 -11.41
CA HIS A 22 10.85 -6.16 -10.36
C HIS A 22 9.43 -5.61 -10.48
N GLY A 23 9.09 -5.03 -11.63
CA GLY A 23 7.75 -4.51 -11.89
C GLY A 23 6.68 -5.59 -11.86
N VAL A 24 5.58 -5.33 -11.15
CA VAL A 24 4.44 -6.25 -11.06
C VAL A 24 3.19 -5.66 -11.68
N ALA A 25 2.36 -6.53 -12.26
CA ALA A 25 1.01 -6.16 -12.67
C ALA A 25 0.03 -6.42 -11.53
N MET A 26 -1.03 -5.62 -11.48
CA MET A 26 -2.15 -5.89 -10.57
C MET A 26 -3.09 -6.91 -11.21
N ASN A 27 -3.67 -7.80 -10.42
CA ASN A 27 -4.68 -8.78 -10.88
C ASN A 27 -4.25 -9.54 -12.15
N GLU A 28 -3.13 -10.28 -12.09
CA GLU A 28 -2.49 -10.97 -13.24
C GLU A 28 -3.33 -12.03 -13.97
N ASN A 29 -4.61 -12.17 -13.65
CA ASN A 29 -5.54 -13.12 -14.28
C ASN A 29 -6.10 -12.62 -15.63
N VAL A 30 -5.46 -11.64 -16.27
CA VAL A 30 -5.89 -11.05 -17.55
C VAL A 30 -4.91 -11.44 -18.65
N ASP A 31 -5.42 -11.98 -19.75
CA ASP A 31 -4.59 -12.33 -20.91
C ASP A 31 -3.99 -11.08 -21.57
N ALA A 32 -2.71 -11.17 -21.95
CA ALA A 32 -2.05 -10.11 -22.69
C ALA A 32 -2.63 -9.98 -24.10
N ALA A 33 -2.71 -8.74 -24.58
CA ALA A 33 -3.02 -8.43 -25.97
C ALA A 33 -1.87 -8.88 -26.89
N ALA A 34 -2.12 -8.85 -28.21
CA ALA A 34 -1.15 -9.31 -29.21
C ALA A 34 0.17 -8.53 -29.22
N ASP A 35 0.18 -7.29 -28.72
CA ASP A 35 1.36 -6.44 -28.56
C ASP A 35 2.06 -6.60 -27.20
N GLY A 36 1.56 -7.48 -26.34
CA GLY A 36 2.09 -7.73 -25.00
C GLY A 36 1.59 -6.75 -23.92
N SER A 37 0.72 -5.79 -24.27
CA SER A 37 0.03 -4.96 -23.27
C SER A 37 -0.99 -5.77 -22.49
N LEU A 38 -1.18 -5.45 -21.22
CA LEU A 38 -2.24 -6.01 -20.39
C LEU A 38 -3.39 -4.99 -20.35
N PRO A 39 -4.64 -5.34 -20.69
CA PRO A 39 -5.73 -4.38 -20.56
C PRO A 39 -6.09 -4.15 -19.09
N PHE A 40 -6.44 -2.91 -18.74
CA PHE A 40 -6.86 -2.52 -17.39
C PHE A 40 -8.31 -2.95 -17.12
N LEU A 41 -8.50 -4.26 -16.94
CA LEU A 41 -9.80 -4.86 -16.62
C LEU A 41 -9.81 -5.32 -15.16
N LEU A 42 -10.58 -4.61 -14.34
CA LEU A 42 -10.80 -4.96 -12.95
C LEU A 42 -11.88 -6.06 -12.82
N PRO A 43 -11.71 -7.05 -11.92
CA PRO A 43 -12.59 -8.22 -11.79
C PRO A 43 -13.83 -7.88 -10.98
N TRP A 44 -14.67 -6.98 -11.50
CA TRP A 44 -15.93 -6.62 -10.88
C TRP A 44 -16.92 -7.79 -10.92
N ALA A 45 -17.52 -8.11 -9.77
CA ALA A 45 -18.64 -9.04 -9.66
C ALA A 45 -19.91 -8.31 -9.23
N VAL A 46 -21.06 -8.69 -9.78
CA VAL A 46 -22.35 -8.04 -9.51
C VAL A 46 -23.34 -9.06 -8.97
N TYR A 47 -23.88 -8.81 -7.78
CA TYR A 47 -24.89 -9.63 -7.11
C TYR A 47 -26.06 -8.76 -6.68
N GLY A 48 -27.10 -8.68 -7.51
CA GLY A 48 -28.25 -7.81 -7.25
C GLY A 48 -27.84 -6.33 -7.21
N ASP A 49 -28.01 -5.67 -6.06
CA ASP A 49 -27.57 -4.27 -5.85
C ASP A 49 -26.13 -4.18 -5.30
N GLU A 50 -25.41 -5.28 -5.12
CA GLU A 50 -24.03 -5.25 -4.63
C GLU A 50 -23.03 -5.41 -5.78
N VAL A 51 -22.05 -4.51 -5.83
CA VAL A 51 -20.89 -4.58 -6.73
C VAL A 51 -19.64 -4.83 -5.88
N LEU A 52 -18.92 -5.90 -6.22
CA LEU A 52 -17.73 -6.37 -5.52
C LEU A 52 -16.52 -6.17 -6.42
N LEU A 53 -15.43 -5.69 -5.84
CA LEU A 53 -14.12 -5.67 -6.47
C LEU A 53 -13.14 -6.38 -5.58
N GLU A 54 -12.41 -7.32 -6.18
CA GLU A 54 -11.19 -7.87 -5.62
C GLU A 54 -10.01 -7.22 -6.34
N TRP A 55 -9.05 -6.74 -5.56
CA TRP A 55 -7.87 -6.11 -6.10
C TRP A 55 -6.66 -6.58 -5.31
N ASP A 56 -5.81 -7.35 -5.97
CA ASP A 56 -4.63 -7.98 -5.40
C ASP A 56 -3.38 -7.51 -6.15
N TYR A 57 -2.32 -7.27 -5.40
CA TYR A 57 -1.00 -7.14 -5.97
C TYR A 57 0.07 -7.66 -5.02
N ALA A 58 1.05 -8.35 -5.57
CA ALA A 58 2.22 -8.85 -4.86
C ALA A 58 3.44 -8.37 -5.62
N HIS A 59 4.50 -8.00 -4.91
CA HIS A 59 5.74 -7.54 -5.53
C HIS A 59 6.93 -8.05 -4.75
N GLU A 60 8.03 -8.23 -5.45
CA GLU A 60 9.30 -8.68 -4.90
C GLU A 60 10.41 -7.75 -5.38
N TYR A 61 11.20 -7.18 -4.47
CA TYR A 61 12.29 -6.26 -4.81
C TYR A 61 13.48 -6.40 -3.84
N PRO A 62 14.68 -5.93 -4.22
CA PRO A 62 15.85 -5.98 -3.35
C PRO A 62 15.62 -5.21 -2.05
N ASN A 63 16.01 -5.79 -0.92
CA ASN A 63 15.83 -5.17 0.38
C ASN A 63 16.86 -4.04 0.59
N PRO A 64 16.44 -2.76 0.69
CA PRO A 64 17.36 -1.67 0.97
C PRO A 64 17.94 -1.74 2.40
N VAL A 65 17.30 -2.48 3.31
CA VAL A 65 17.80 -2.77 4.66
C VAL A 65 18.54 -4.11 4.64
N THR A 66 19.73 -4.11 4.05
CA THR A 66 20.51 -5.33 3.79
C THR A 66 20.96 -6.07 5.06
N PRO A 67 21.15 -7.40 5.03
CA PRO A 67 21.65 -8.16 6.18
C PRO A 67 23.02 -7.72 6.67
N SER A 68 23.89 -7.24 5.78
CA SER A 68 25.23 -6.75 6.13
C SER A 68 25.21 -5.35 6.76
N GLY A 69 24.29 -4.48 6.34
CA GLY A 69 24.13 -3.14 6.89
C GLY A 69 23.35 -3.12 8.21
N TRP A 70 22.30 -3.94 8.33
CA TRP A 70 21.41 -3.96 9.49
C TRP A 70 21.04 -5.40 9.90
N PRO A 71 21.98 -6.22 10.41
CA PRO A 71 21.74 -7.63 10.74
C PRO A 71 20.55 -7.93 11.67
N ARG A 72 20.18 -7.00 12.56
CA ARG A 72 19.00 -7.14 13.42
C ARG A 72 17.73 -6.58 12.79
N SER A 73 17.83 -5.59 11.90
CA SER A 73 16.64 -4.97 11.28
C SER A 73 16.25 -5.65 9.96
N SER A 74 17.19 -6.28 9.29
CA SER A 74 16.99 -6.95 8.01
C SER A 74 16.22 -8.26 8.17
N THR A 75 15.34 -8.54 7.23
CA THR A 75 14.60 -9.82 7.10
C THR A 75 15.13 -10.69 5.95
N GLY A 76 16.27 -10.34 5.35
CA GLY A 76 16.85 -11.02 4.19
C GLY A 76 17.22 -10.04 3.08
N ASP A 77 17.68 -10.58 1.95
CA ASP A 77 18.13 -9.79 0.80
C ASP A 77 16.98 -9.24 -0.07
N THR A 78 15.76 -9.74 0.16
CA THR A 78 14.58 -9.47 -0.67
C THR A 78 13.37 -9.11 0.19
N ILE A 79 12.53 -8.21 -0.32
CA ILE A 79 11.24 -7.82 0.26
C ILE A 79 10.12 -8.24 -0.69
N ASN A 80 9.15 -9.01 -0.18
CA ASN A 80 8.11 -9.64 -0.98
C ASN A 80 6.69 -9.50 -0.40
N PRO A 81 6.15 -8.30 -0.19
CA PRO A 81 4.80 -8.13 0.35
C PRO A 81 3.72 -8.41 -0.70
N SER A 82 2.57 -8.86 -0.20
CA SER A 82 1.32 -8.88 -0.95
C SER A 82 0.24 -8.08 -0.23
N GLU A 83 -0.60 -7.44 -1.01
CA GLU A 83 -1.74 -6.65 -0.54
C GLU A 83 -3.00 -7.07 -1.27
N HIS A 84 -4.08 -7.20 -0.50
CA HIS A 84 -5.33 -7.79 -0.94
C HIS A 84 -6.49 -6.92 -0.49
N PHE A 85 -7.23 -6.38 -1.45
CA PHE A 85 -8.34 -5.47 -1.24
C PHE A 85 -9.64 -6.14 -1.66
N VAL A 86 -10.67 -5.99 -0.83
CA VAL A 86 -12.05 -6.31 -1.18
C VAL A 86 -12.88 -5.05 -1.00
N ILE A 87 -13.65 -4.64 -2.01
CA ILE A 87 -14.49 -3.45 -1.98
C ILE A 87 -15.93 -3.85 -2.33
N TYR A 88 -16.88 -3.35 -1.56
CA TYR A 88 -18.31 -3.56 -1.72
C TYR A 88 -18.99 -2.20 -1.85
N THR A 89 -19.83 -2.02 -2.86
CA THR A 89 -20.58 -0.79 -3.10
C THR A 89 -21.96 -1.08 -3.68
N SER A 90 -22.90 -0.14 -3.56
CA SER A 90 -24.22 -0.26 -4.17
C SER A 90 -24.13 -0.03 -5.68
N LYS A 91 -24.74 -0.92 -6.46
CA LYS A 91 -24.88 -0.78 -7.91
C LYS A 91 -25.71 0.44 -8.27
N ARG A 92 -26.86 0.62 -7.60
CA ARG A 92 -27.72 1.79 -7.78
C ARG A 92 -26.96 3.09 -7.56
N GLU A 93 -26.14 3.17 -6.51
CA GLU A 93 -25.35 4.39 -6.26
C GLU A 93 -24.21 4.58 -7.26
N LEU A 94 -23.57 3.51 -7.72
CA LEU A 94 -22.55 3.60 -8.78
C LEU A 94 -23.13 4.09 -10.11
N GLU A 95 -24.38 3.74 -10.42
CA GLU A 95 -25.04 4.12 -11.66
C GLU A 95 -25.72 5.50 -11.58
N ASP A 96 -25.88 6.05 -10.38
CA ASP A 96 -26.49 7.35 -10.15
C ASP A 96 -25.50 8.48 -10.46
N ARG A 97 -25.76 9.18 -11.57
CA ARG A 97 -24.92 10.29 -12.05
C ARG A 97 -25.06 11.57 -11.22
N ASP A 98 -26.09 11.66 -10.38
CA ASP A 98 -26.30 12.81 -9.48
C ASP A 98 -25.49 12.66 -8.18
N LEU A 99 -24.95 11.47 -7.89
CA LEU A 99 -24.06 11.24 -6.77
C LEU A 99 -22.60 11.53 -7.16
N ALA A 100 -21.95 12.39 -6.39
CA ALA A 100 -20.53 12.68 -6.57
C ALA A 100 -19.63 11.46 -6.30
N SER A 101 -20.10 10.48 -5.52
CA SER A 101 -19.43 9.20 -5.31
C SER A 101 -20.34 8.23 -4.55
N ALA A 102 -20.28 6.94 -4.90
CA ALA A 102 -20.99 5.88 -4.18
C ALA A 102 -20.39 5.61 -2.79
N HIS A 103 -21.18 5.00 -1.91
CA HIS A 103 -20.71 4.49 -0.63
C HIS A 103 -19.99 3.17 -0.81
N PHE A 104 -18.91 2.96 -0.06
CA PHE A 104 -18.23 1.67 -0.04
C PHE A 104 -17.94 1.19 1.38
N ARG A 105 -17.84 -0.13 1.50
CA ARG A 105 -17.15 -0.85 2.56
C ARG A 105 -15.99 -1.59 1.93
N ALA A 106 -14.88 -1.69 2.62
CA ALA A 106 -13.74 -2.41 2.12
C ALA A 106 -13.00 -3.15 3.23
N GLY A 107 -12.35 -4.23 2.83
CA GLY A 107 -11.35 -4.94 3.61
C GLY A 107 -10.00 -4.76 2.94
N PHE A 108 -8.97 -4.71 3.76
CA PHE A 108 -7.60 -4.79 3.31
C PHE A 108 -6.89 -5.84 4.15
N SER A 109 -6.12 -6.70 3.50
CA SER A 109 -5.14 -7.53 4.19
C SER A 109 -3.78 -7.42 3.51
N ARG A 110 -2.74 -7.52 4.32
CA ARG A 110 -1.36 -7.50 3.87
C ARG A 110 -0.61 -8.65 4.49
N VAL A 111 0.23 -9.29 3.68
CA VAL A 111 1.22 -10.26 4.11
C VAL A 111 2.58 -9.67 3.75
N SER A 112 3.50 -9.60 4.70
CA SER A 112 4.85 -9.10 4.41
C SER A 112 5.89 -9.64 5.39
N PRO A 113 7.19 -9.48 5.08
CA PRO A 113 8.23 -9.59 6.09
C PRO A 113 7.97 -8.63 7.27
N PHE A 114 8.56 -8.91 8.43
CA PHE A 114 8.55 -8.00 9.57
C PHE A 114 9.15 -6.64 9.20
N TRP A 115 8.55 -5.55 9.69
CA TRP A 115 9.12 -4.22 9.46
C TRP A 115 10.50 -4.05 10.12
N PRO A 116 11.38 -3.23 9.54
CA PRO A 116 12.77 -3.15 10.00
C PRO A 116 12.90 -2.67 11.45
N TRP A 117 12.03 -1.77 11.90
CA TRP A 117 12.00 -1.29 13.29
C TRP A 117 11.52 -2.35 14.31
N MET A 118 10.96 -3.48 13.87
CA MET A 118 10.66 -4.61 14.75
C MET A 118 11.92 -5.40 15.14
N ARG A 119 13.01 -5.23 14.39
CA ARG A 119 14.33 -5.84 14.65
C ARG A 119 14.31 -7.37 14.79
N MET A 120 13.65 -8.03 13.85
CA MET A 120 13.47 -9.49 13.82
C MET A 120 14.59 -10.25 13.09
N GLY A 121 15.60 -9.56 12.57
CA GLY A 121 16.77 -10.17 11.95
C GLY A 121 17.58 -11.02 12.95
N GLY A 122 17.95 -12.22 12.54
CA GLY A 122 18.67 -13.18 13.39
C GLY A 122 17.87 -13.72 14.58
N SER A 123 16.55 -13.48 14.64
CA SER A 123 15.69 -13.95 15.73
C SER A 123 15.43 -15.47 15.73
N GLY A 124 15.83 -16.18 14.66
CA GLY A 124 15.48 -17.58 14.43
C GLY A 124 14.10 -17.79 13.80
N LEU A 125 13.35 -16.71 13.53
CA LEU A 125 12.10 -16.73 12.75
C LEU A 125 12.39 -16.44 11.27
N GLU A 126 13.24 -17.24 10.64
CA GLU A 126 13.52 -17.15 9.21
C GLU A 126 12.22 -17.39 8.41
N GLY A 127 11.94 -16.53 7.43
CA GLY A 127 10.68 -16.56 6.69
C GLY A 127 9.45 -16.15 7.51
N GLY A 128 9.63 -15.54 8.68
CA GLY A 128 8.54 -15.05 9.51
C GLY A 128 7.66 -14.03 8.78
N VAL A 129 6.35 -14.15 9.00
CA VAL A 129 5.33 -13.38 8.28
C VAL A 129 4.59 -12.45 9.24
N MET A 130 4.49 -11.19 8.85
CA MET A 130 3.58 -10.23 9.46
C MET A 130 2.29 -10.18 8.66
N THR A 131 1.15 -10.22 9.37
CA THR A 131 -0.17 -10.03 8.79
C THR A 131 -0.80 -8.74 9.29
N GLY A 132 -1.30 -7.93 8.37
CA GLY A 132 -2.07 -6.73 8.65
C GLY A 132 -3.50 -6.92 8.15
N ARG A 133 -4.49 -6.43 8.91
CA ARG A 133 -5.88 -6.42 8.48
C ARG A 133 -6.55 -5.11 8.88
N LEU A 134 -7.23 -4.50 7.92
CA LEU A 134 -7.97 -3.26 8.13
C LEU A 134 -9.40 -3.39 7.60
N HIS A 135 -10.29 -2.65 8.25
CA HIS A 135 -11.66 -2.43 7.78
C HIS A 135 -11.77 -0.96 7.38
N SER A 136 -12.23 -0.73 6.16
CA SER A 136 -12.40 0.60 5.58
C SER A 136 -13.87 0.82 5.26
N ARG A 137 -14.32 2.07 5.41
CA ARG A 137 -15.63 2.50 4.94
C ARG A 137 -15.55 3.95 4.51
N LYS A 138 -16.42 4.35 3.60
CA LYS A 138 -16.63 5.77 3.33
C LYS A 138 -17.38 6.45 4.48
N THR A 139 -16.98 7.67 4.83
CA THR A 139 -17.77 8.58 5.67
C THR A 139 -18.92 9.14 4.84
N ILE A 140 -20.14 8.99 5.33
CA ILE A 140 -21.39 9.26 4.64
C ILE A 140 -22.11 10.50 5.20
N ARG A 141 -21.83 10.89 6.45
CA ARG A 141 -22.40 12.08 7.12
C ARG A 141 -21.36 13.19 7.33
N GLY A 142 -20.28 13.20 6.56
CA GLY A 142 -19.19 14.16 6.73
C GLY A 142 -18.56 14.06 8.13
N LEU A 143 -18.35 15.21 8.78
CA LEU A 143 -17.70 15.28 10.11
C LEU A 143 -18.49 14.60 11.23
N ASP A 144 -19.79 14.34 11.03
CA ASP A 144 -20.61 13.61 12.02
C ASP A 144 -20.28 12.11 12.10
N ASP A 145 -19.48 11.61 11.16
CA ASP A 145 -18.92 10.25 11.22
C ASP A 145 -17.58 10.19 11.97
N VAL A 146 -16.98 11.32 12.34
CA VAL A 146 -15.72 11.39 13.09
C VAL A 146 -16.04 11.33 14.59
N PRO A 147 -15.35 10.46 15.38
CA PRO A 147 -15.54 10.42 16.82
C PRO A 147 -15.36 11.81 17.46
N PRO A 148 -16.29 12.30 18.30
CA PRO A 148 -16.28 13.68 18.78
C PRO A 148 -14.97 14.11 19.46
N ALA A 149 -14.32 13.20 20.20
CA ALA A 149 -13.04 13.48 20.84
C ALA A 149 -11.90 13.70 19.83
N ILE A 150 -11.87 12.92 18.74
CA ILE A 150 -10.89 13.10 17.66
C ILE A 150 -11.14 14.43 16.96
N ARG A 151 -12.40 14.71 16.62
CA ARG A 151 -12.78 15.98 15.98
C ARG A 151 -12.37 17.18 16.83
N ALA A 152 -12.73 17.21 18.11
CA ALA A 152 -12.41 18.31 19.01
C ALA A 152 -10.89 18.52 19.16
N HIS A 153 -10.12 17.43 19.26
CA HIS A 153 -8.66 17.49 19.31
C HIS A 153 -8.08 18.07 18.01
N THR A 154 -8.54 17.59 16.84
CA THR A 154 -8.08 18.11 15.54
C THR A 154 -8.47 19.57 15.34
N GLU A 155 -9.69 19.99 15.73
CA GLU A 155 -10.12 21.39 15.64
C GLU A 155 -9.24 22.30 16.49
N GLN A 156 -8.79 21.84 17.67
CA GLN A 156 -7.94 22.62 18.57
C GLN A 156 -6.47 22.68 18.11
N HIS A 157 -5.92 21.57 17.61
CA HIS A 157 -4.47 21.44 17.40
C HIS A 157 -4.06 21.45 15.93
N HIS A 158 -4.94 21.06 15.02
CA HIS A 158 -4.67 20.91 13.58
C HIS A 158 -5.85 21.39 12.72
N PRO A 159 -6.33 22.65 12.89
CA PRO A 159 -7.52 23.14 12.20
C PRO A 159 -7.38 23.15 10.67
N SER A 160 -6.16 23.21 10.14
CA SER A 160 -5.89 23.14 8.71
C SER A 160 -6.32 21.81 8.06
N TYR A 161 -6.51 20.75 8.84
CA TYR A 161 -6.98 19.46 8.31
C TYR A 161 -8.45 19.49 7.86
N PHE A 162 -9.19 20.56 8.17
CA PHE A 162 -10.56 20.77 7.70
C PHE A 162 -10.64 21.62 6.42
N GLU A 163 -9.51 22.10 5.92
CA GLU A 163 -9.42 22.85 4.68
C GLU A 163 -8.93 21.93 3.56
N ALA A 164 -9.60 21.98 2.41
CA ALA A 164 -9.13 21.23 1.25
C ALA A 164 -7.78 21.82 0.78
N PRO A 165 -6.77 20.98 0.50
CA PRO A 165 -5.50 21.47 -0.01
C PRO A 165 -5.72 22.17 -1.36
N THR A 166 -5.13 23.36 -1.52
CA THR A 166 -5.20 24.15 -2.76
C THR A 166 -4.09 23.81 -3.74
N ASP A 167 -3.03 23.18 -3.23
CA ASP A 167 -1.87 22.72 -3.97
C ASP A 167 -1.44 21.33 -3.45
N TRP A 168 -0.71 20.62 -4.30
CA TRP A 168 -0.12 19.33 -3.94
C TRP A 168 1.26 19.27 -4.57
N ASP A 169 2.30 19.39 -3.75
CA ASP A 169 3.68 19.28 -4.20
C ASP A 169 4.05 17.80 -4.40
N VAL A 170 3.90 17.33 -5.64
CA VAL A 170 4.28 15.97 -6.06
C VAL A 170 5.78 15.81 -6.37
N SER A 171 6.61 16.82 -6.10
CA SER A 171 8.03 16.79 -6.45
C SER A 171 8.92 16.05 -5.45
N GLY A 172 8.36 15.61 -4.32
CA GLY A 172 9.08 14.84 -3.30
C GLY A 172 9.47 13.43 -3.77
N PRO A 173 10.60 12.89 -3.27
CA PRO A 173 11.01 11.52 -3.60
C PRO A 173 10.00 10.52 -3.05
N ILE A 174 9.56 9.58 -3.88
CA ILE A 174 8.71 8.47 -3.47
C ILE A 174 9.63 7.45 -2.77
N LEU A 175 9.45 7.29 -1.46
CA LEU A 175 10.20 6.31 -0.68
C LEU A 175 9.24 5.26 -0.13
N SER A 176 9.58 3.99 -0.35
CA SER A 176 9.02 2.90 0.42
C SER A 176 9.37 3.06 1.90
N SER A 177 8.60 2.41 2.78
CA SER A 177 8.91 2.38 4.22
C SER A 177 10.32 1.82 4.51
N TRP A 178 10.81 0.92 3.65
CA TRP A 178 12.13 0.31 3.76
C TRP A 178 13.25 1.28 3.37
N GLU A 179 13.11 1.99 2.25
CA GLU A 179 14.07 3.02 1.83
C GLU A 179 14.11 4.19 2.80
N ALA A 180 12.95 4.61 3.31
CA ALA A 180 12.87 5.63 4.34
C ALA A 180 13.62 5.21 5.61
N TYR A 181 13.50 3.95 6.04
CA TYR A 181 14.25 3.42 7.18
C TYR A 181 15.75 3.40 6.92
N ALA A 182 16.19 2.86 5.79
CA ALA A 182 17.61 2.77 5.41
C ALA A 182 18.26 4.16 5.34
N ARG A 183 17.54 5.16 4.83
CA ARG A 183 18.01 6.56 4.76
C ARG A 183 18.10 7.22 6.14
N ALA A 184 17.12 6.96 7.01
CA ALA A 184 17.03 7.62 8.31
C ALA A 184 17.87 6.94 9.40
N THR A 185 18.26 5.67 9.20
CA THR A 185 18.87 4.84 10.25
C THR A 185 20.30 4.44 9.86
N PRO A 186 21.33 4.82 10.64
CA PRO A 186 22.70 4.36 10.40
C PRO A 186 22.80 2.83 10.39
N HIS A 187 23.77 2.29 9.66
CA HIS A 187 24.09 0.86 9.69
C HIS A 187 24.32 0.40 11.13
N GLU A 188 23.82 -0.78 11.45
CA GLU A 188 24.04 -1.37 12.77
C GLU A 188 25.51 -1.78 12.86
N ALA A 189 26.22 -1.22 13.85
CA ALA A 189 27.62 -1.55 14.06
C ALA A 189 27.75 -3.07 14.25
N GLY A 190 28.49 -3.71 13.34
CA GLY A 190 28.79 -5.13 13.42
C GLY A 190 29.52 -5.42 14.73
N ARG A 191 28.81 -5.98 15.72
CA ARG A 191 29.49 -6.71 16.78
C ARG A 191 29.98 -8.00 16.15
N VAL A 192 31.22 -7.97 15.64
CA VAL A 192 32.02 -9.19 15.54
C VAL A 192 32.22 -9.67 16.98
N THR A 193 31.31 -10.52 17.46
CA THR A 193 31.57 -11.32 18.65
C THR A 193 32.71 -12.25 18.29
N ARG A 194 33.93 -11.83 18.66
CA ARG A 194 35.08 -12.71 18.70
C ARG A 194 34.73 -13.82 19.71
N ALA A 195 34.47 -15.03 19.20
CA ALA A 195 34.30 -16.20 20.06
C ALA A 195 35.63 -16.48 20.78
N PRO A 196 35.59 -16.95 22.05
CA PRO A 196 36.78 -17.30 22.82
C PRO A 196 37.56 -18.48 22.22
#